data_AF-A0A534TUR5-F1
#
_entry.id   AF-A0A534TUR5-F1
#
_cell.length_a   1.000
_cell.length_b   1.000
_cell.length_c   1.000
_cell.angle_alpha   90.00
_cell.angle_beta   90.00
_cell.angle_gamma   90.00
#
_symmetry.space_group_name_H-M   'P 1'
#
loop_
_entity.id
_entity.type
_entity.pdbx_description
1 polymer ?
#
loop_
_entity_poly.entity_id
_entity_poly.type
_entity_poly.pdbx_seq_one_letter_code
_entity_poly.pdbx_strand_id
1 'polypeptide(L)'
;MRPPHIAYVCADRGVPVLGTKGGSTHIRELVNALAARGAELRVLAARPSDGASRTSVRAEVVDVGSARFSRLLRTQIRRVAPGAAGEVIGSETLGFLLNQDIYLGLRGASTSSTNATRSGAMLRCASPGTTASLSSSRSTHRSASSKRGTARCTTASSPKPSRPTSSSSPTA
;
A
#
# COMPACT_ATOMS: atom_id res chain seq x y z
N MET A 1 -2.96 23.46 -29.56
CA MET A 1 -4.01 22.56 -29.06
C MET A 1 -3.89 22.47 -27.54
N ARG A 2 -5.01 22.33 -26.81
CA ARG A 2 -4.97 22.17 -25.35
C ARG A 2 -4.39 20.80 -24.99
N PRO A 3 -3.50 20.69 -23.99
CA PRO A 3 -3.01 19.39 -23.54
C PRO A 3 -4.16 18.49 -23.07
N PRO A 4 -4.13 17.17 -23.32
CA PRO A 4 -5.16 16.26 -22.83
C PRO A 4 -5.09 16.15 -21.31
N HIS A 5 -6.26 16.19 -20.65
CA HIS A 5 -6.39 15.96 -19.21
C HIS A 5 -6.85 14.51 -18.99
N ILE A 6 -6.05 13.71 -18.32
CA ILE A 6 -6.25 12.26 -18.17
C ILE A 6 -6.25 11.88 -16.69
N ALA A 7 -7.32 11.22 -16.26
CA ALA A 7 -7.35 10.50 -15.00
C ALA A 7 -7.07 9.01 -15.25
N TYR A 8 -5.93 8.52 -14.77
CA TYR A 8 -5.63 7.10 -14.75
C TYR A 8 -6.18 6.49 -13.45
N VAL A 9 -7.07 5.52 -13.55
CA VAL A 9 -7.68 4.87 -12.38
C VAL A 9 -7.13 3.45 -12.23
N CYS A 10 -6.45 3.20 -11.12
CA CYS A 10 -6.06 1.86 -10.68
C CYS A 10 -6.94 1.44 -9.49
N ALA A 11 -8.06 0.77 -9.78
CA ALA A 11 -8.97 0.25 -8.76
C ALA A 11 -8.47 -1.07 -8.11
N ASP A 12 -7.44 -1.69 -8.68
CA ASP A 12 -6.89 -2.96 -8.20
C ASP A 12 -5.94 -2.75 -7.00
N ARG A 13 -6.35 -3.28 -5.84
CA ARG A 13 -5.53 -3.25 -4.60
C ARG A 13 -4.34 -4.21 -4.64
N GLY A 14 -4.35 -5.16 -5.57
CA GLY A 14 -3.26 -6.05 -5.89
C GLY A 14 -2.08 -5.34 -6.55
N VAL A 15 -2.29 -4.16 -7.15
CA VAL A 15 -1.28 -3.39 -7.86
C VAL A 15 -0.94 -2.09 -7.09
N PRO A 16 0.11 -2.09 -6.25
CA PRO A 16 0.59 -0.86 -5.64
C PRO A 16 1.25 0.00 -6.73
N VAL A 17 0.66 1.14 -7.12
CA VAL A 17 1.14 1.96 -8.25
C VAL A 17 2.63 2.33 -8.12
N LEU A 18 3.06 2.66 -6.91
CA LEU A 18 4.44 3.05 -6.59
C LEU A 18 5.32 1.88 -6.15
N GLY A 19 4.80 0.65 -6.18
CA GLY A 19 5.52 -0.57 -5.84
C GLY A 19 6.31 -1.15 -7.01
N THR A 20 6.76 -2.39 -6.85
CA THR A 20 7.71 -3.05 -7.76
C THR A 20 7.12 -4.19 -8.59
N LYS A 21 5.80 -4.40 -8.54
CA LYS A 21 5.15 -5.46 -9.32
C LYS A 21 5.18 -5.12 -10.82
N GLY A 22 5.10 -6.14 -11.67
CA GLY A 22 5.02 -5.94 -13.13
C GLY A 22 3.91 -4.94 -13.50
N GLY A 23 2.71 -5.10 -12.94
CA GLY A 23 1.60 -4.15 -13.11
C GLY A 23 1.93 -2.72 -12.67
N SER A 24 2.68 -2.55 -11.58
CA SER A 24 3.15 -1.24 -11.11
C SER A 24 4.08 -0.58 -12.12
N THR A 25 5.02 -1.35 -12.68
CA THR A 25 5.95 -0.88 -13.72
C THR A 25 5.20 -0.43 -14.97
N HIS A 26 4.23 -1.23 -15.46
CA HIS A 26 3.43 -0.86 -16.63
C HIS A 26 2.68 0.47 -16.43
N ILE A 27 2.02 0.65 -15.28
CA ILE A 27 1.32 1.89 -14.96
C ILE A 27 2.28 3.08 -14.98
N ARG A 28 3.42 2.93 -14.29
CA ARG A 28 4.42 4.01 -14.17
C ARG A 28 4.99 4.40 -15.53
N GLU A 29 5.35 3.44 -16.37
CA GLU A 29 5.88 3.69 -17.71
C GLU A 29 4.85 4.39 -18.60
N LEU A 30 3.60 3.91 -18.59
CA LEU A 30 2.50 4.53 -19.32
C LEU A 30 2.27 5.98 -18.89
N VAL A 31 2.11 6.22 -17.58
CA VAL A 31 1.86 7.56 -17.04
C VAL A 31 3.02 8.50 -17.35
N ASN A 32 4.26 8.04 -17.15
CA ASN A 32 5.45 8.85 -17.45
C ASN A 32 5.58 9.18 -18.94
N ALA A 33 5.25 8.24 -19.82
CA ALA A 33 5.27 8.46 -21.26
C ALA A 33 4.18 9.46 -21.71
N LEU A 34 2.97 9.35 -21.17
CA LEU A 34 1.89 10.31 -21.44
C LEU A 34 2.24 11.71 -20.92
N ALA A 35 2.79 11.81 -19.71
CA ALA A 35 3.25 13.08 -19.14
C ALA A 35 4.36 13.71 -19.99
N ALA A 36 5.33 12.90 -20.46
CA ALA A 36 6.40 13.37 -21.33
C ALA A 36 5.91 13.90 -22.68
N ARG A 37 4.71 13.48 -23.12
CA ARG A 37 4.02 13.98 -24.33
C ARG A 37 3.12 15.20 -24.07
N GLY A 38 3.16 15.75 -22.86
CA GLY A 38 2.43 16.97 -22.49
C GLY A 38 1.00 16.73 -21.98
N ALA A 39 0.62 15.51 -21.64
CA ALA A 39 -0.67 15.27 -20.98
C ALA A 39 -0.65 15.73 -19.51
N GLU A 40 -1.74 16.32 -19.04
CA GLU A 40 -1.98 16.59 -17.63
C GLU A 40 -2.58 15.32 -17.00
N LEU A 41 -1.85 14.69 -16.07
CA LEU A 41 -2.24 13.41 -15.49
C LEU A 41 -2.51 13.46 -13.99
N ARG A 42 -3.54 12.73 -13.58
CA ARG A 42 -3.73 12.28 -12.20
C ARG A 42 -3.86 10.77 -12.15
N VAL A 43 -3.32 10.16 -11.11
CA VAL A 43 -3.43 8.72 -10.87
C VAL A 43 -4.24 8.49 -9.62
N LEU A 44 -5.44 7.94 -9.75
CA LEU A 44 -6.27 7.54 -8.62
C LEU A 44 -6.01 6.06 -8.34
N ALA A 45 -5.45 5.75 -7.17
CA ALA A 45 -5.04 4.40 -6.82
C ALA A 45 -5.77 3.89 -5.58
N ALA A 46 -6.42 2.73 -5.68
CA ALA A 46 -6.97 2.01 -4.54
C ALA A 46 -5.87 1.48 -3.60
N ARG A 47 -4.64 1.40 -4.10
CA ARG A 47 -3.44 1.18 -3.29
C ARG A 47 -2.27 1.93 -3.94
N PRO A 48 -1.87 3.11 -3.44
CA PRO A 48 -0.75 3.84 -4.02
C PRO A 48 0.60 3.14 -3.79
N SER A 49 0.82 2.56 -2.62
CA SER A 49 2.09 1.97 -2.22
C SER A 49 1.88 0.69 -1.42
N ASP A 50 2.89 -0.18 -1.40
CA ASP A 50 3.01 -1.34 -0.52
C ASP A 50 4.01 -1.14 0.63
N GLY A 51 4.59 0.06 0.76
CA GLY A 51 5.60 0.40 1.76
C GLY A 51 7.02 0.00 1.37
N ALA A 52 7.23 -0.69 0.24
CA ALA A 52 8.54 -1.14 -0.22
C ALA A 52 8.93 -0.41 -1.52
N SER A 53 10.00 0.38 -1.46
CA SER A 53 10.51 1.21 -2.56
C SER A 53 9.64 2.42 -2.93
N ARG A 54 10.30 3.48 -3.40
CA ARG A 54 9.69 4.76 -3.77
C ARG A 54 10.07 5.11 -5.20
N THR A 55 9.50 4.40 -6.17
CA THR A 55 9.67 4.83 -7.57
C THR A 55 8.69 5.95 -7.87
N SER A 56 9.17 7.04 -8.47
CA SER A 56 8.34 8.21 -8.79
C SER A 56 7.54 8.02 -10.08
N VAL A 57 6.35 8.62 -10.08
CA VAL A 57 5.47 8.78 -11.25
C VAL A 57 5.34 10.28 -11.52
N ARG A 58 5.33 10.69 -12.78
CA ARG A 58 5.17 12.10 -13.22
C ARG A 58 3.70 12.53 -13.24
N ALA A 59 3.00 12.27 -12.15
CA ALA A 59 1.61 12.64 -11.95
C ALA A 59 1.32 12.72 -10.45
N GLU A 60 0.31 13.51 -10.09
CA GLU A 60 -0.27 13.44 -8.75
C GLU A 60 -0.89 12.05 -8.53
N VAL A 61 -0.57 11.42 -7.40
CA VAL A 61 -1.16 10.14 -7.01
C VAL A 61 -2.13 10.36 -5.86
N VAL A 62 -3.41 10.11 -6.11
CA VAL A 62 -4.51 10.26 -5.15
C VAL A 62 -4.85 8.89 -4.57
N ASP A 63 -4.78 8.76 -3.25
CA ASP A 63 -5.18 7.54 -2.54
C ASP A 63 -6.70 7.48 -2.35
N VAL A 64 -7.36 6.71 -3.21
CA VAL A 64 -8.82 6.49 -3.14
C VAL A 64 -9.19 5.24 -2.34
N GLY A 65 -8.21 4.43 -1.91
CA GLY A 65 -8.46 3.21 -1.13
C GLY A 65 -8.31 3.38 0.38
N SER A 66 -7.78 4.53 0.83
CA SER A 66 -7.53 4.84 2.23
C SER A 66 -8.78 5.14 3.05
N ALA A 67 -9.95 5.31 2.43
CA ALA A 67 -11.19 5.62 3.13
C ALA A 67 -11.46 4.63 4.28
N ARG A 68 -11.50 5.15 5.51
CA ARG A 68 -11.67 4.35 6.72
C ARG A 68 -13.05 3.70 6.77
N PHE A 69 -14.08 4.45 6.39
CA PHE A 69 -15.46 4.00 6.40
C PHE A 69 -15.66 2.74 5.54
N SER A 70 -15.23 2.77 4.28
CA SER A 70 -15.35 1.66 3.33
C SER A 70 -14.67 0.38 3.84
N ARG A 71 -13.48 0.52 4.45
CA ARG A 71 -12.75 -0.60 5.06
C ARG A 71 -13.44 -1.15 6.30
N LEU A 72 -13.95 -0.29 7.18
CA LEU A 72 -14.66 -0.72 8.38
C LEU A 72 -15.99 -1.40 8.04
N LEU A 73 -16.74 -0.87 7.07
CA LEU A 73 -18.01 -1.44 6.67
C LEU A 73 -17.83 -2.86 6.11
N ARG A 74 -16.84 -3.10 5.24
CA ARG A 74 -16.49 -4.45 4.79
C ARG A 74 -16.20 -5.39 5.96
N THR A 75 -15.38 -4.96 6.92
CA THR A 75 -15.04 -5.77 8.11
C THR A 75 -16.27 -6.06 8.96
N GLN A 76 -17.18 -5.09 9.11
CA GLN A 76 -18.41 -5.25 9.87
C GLN A 76 -19.38 -6.22 9.18
N ILE A 77 -19.56 -6.12 7.86
CA ILE A 77 -20.39 -7.04 7.07
C ILE A 77 -19.93 -8.49 7.28
N ARG A 78 -18.62 -8.74 7.18
CA ARG A 78 -18.04 -10.08 7.40
C ARG A 78 -18.25 -10.60 8.81
N ARG A 79 -18.33 -9.71 9.80
CA ARG A 79 -18.58 -10.07 11.20
C ARG A 79 -20.03 -10.44 11.43
N VAL A 80 -20.99 -9.70 10.87
CA VAL A 80 -22.43 -9.92 11.10
C VAL A 80 -23.04 -10.99 10.18
N ALA A 81 -22.41 -11.25 9.03
CA ALA A 81 -22.81 -12.27 8.07
C ALA A 81 -21.59 -13.17 7.73
N PRO A 82 -21.18 -14.09 8.62
CA PRO A 82 -20.04 -14.95 8.35
C PRO A 82 -20.31 -15.90 7.18
N GLY A 83 -19.24 -16.33 6.50
CA GLY A 83 -19.29 -17.26 5.37
C GLY A 83 -19.25 -16.58 4.01
N ALA A 84 -19.46 -17.36 2.95
CA ALA A 84 -19.26 -16.94 1.57
C ALA A 84 -20.10 -15.72 1.18
N ALA A 85 -21.36 -15.65 1.65
CA ALA A 85 -22.25 -14.54 1.35
C ALA A 85 -21.71 -13.19 1.88
N GLY A 86 -21.30 -13.11 3.16
CA GLY A 86 -20.74 -11.86 3.68
C GLY A 86 -19.37 -11.50 3.12
N GLU A 87 -18.58 -12.48 2.66
CA GLU A 87 -17.34 -12.23 1.93
C GLU A 87 -17.62 -11.52 0.59
N VAL A 88 -18.62 -11.99 -0.16
CA VAL A 88 -19.07 -11.37 -1.42
C VAL A 88 -19.66 -10.00 -1.15
N ILE A 89 -20.69 -9.91 -0.30
CA ILE A 89 -21.38 -8.64 0.02
C ILE A 89 -20.38 -7.59 0.52
N GLY A 90 -19.47 -7.97 1.41
CA GLY A 90 -18.45 -7.05 1.94
C GLY A 90 -17.46 -6.58 0.88
N SER A 91 -17.15 -7.41 -0.13
CA SER A 91 -16.24 -7.06 -1.22
C SER A 91 -16.93 -6.18 -2.27
N GLU A 92 -18.18 -6.48 -2.61
CA GLU A 92 -19.00 -5.66 -3.52
C GLU A 92 -19.30 -4.29 -2.90
N THR A 93 -19.67 -4.26 -1.61
CA THR A 93 -19.90 -2.99 -0.88
C THR A 93 -18.64 -2.13 -0.90
N LEU A 94 -17.48 -2.73 -0.68
CA LEU A 94 -16.20 -2.01 -0.75
C LEU A 94 -15.91 -1.48 -2.15
N GLY A 95 -16.20 -2.26 -3.20
CA GLY A 95 -16.05 -1.84 -4.59
C GLY A 95 -17.01 -0.70 -4.96
N PHE A 96 -18.27 -0.78 -4.52
CA PHE A 96 -19.26 0.27 -4.74
C PHE A 96 -18.83 1.58 -4.06
N LEU A 97 -18.39 1.52 -2.81
CA LEU A 97 -17.90 2.71 -2.09
C LEU A 97 -16.61 3.29 -2.68
N LEU A 98 -15.76 2.45 -3.27
CA LEU A 98 -14.56 2.93 -3.98
C LEU A 98 -14.94 3.86 -5.15
N ASN A 99 -16.07 3.64 -5.83
CA ASN A 99 -16.54 4.54 -6.89
C ASN A 99 -16.83 5.95 -6.33
N GLN A 100 -17.36 6.04 -5.11
CA GLN A 100 -17.58 7.32 -4.44
C GLN A 100 -16.24 8.00 -4.11
N ASP A 101 -15.27 7.24 -3.59
CA ASP A 101 -13.94 7.77 -3.27
C ASP A 101 -13.21 8.25 -4.54
N ILE A 102 -13.36 7.53 -5.66
CA ILE A 102 -12.87 7.93 -6.99
C ILE A 102 -13.55 9.23 -7.44
N TYR A 103 -14.88 9.32 -7.34
CA TYR A 103 -15.62 10.53 -7.72
C TYR A 103 -15.16 11.75 -6.91
N LEU A 104 -15.00 11.60 -5.59
CA LEU A 104 -14.52 12.68 -4.74
C LEU A 104 -13.06 13.05 -5.06
N GLY A 105 -12.20 12.07 -5.32
CA GLY A 105 -10.82 12.30 -5.78
C GLY A 105 -10.74 13.04 -7.11
N LEU A 106 -11.67 12.78 -8.03
CA LEU A 106 -11.78 13.51 -9.30
C LEU A 106 -12.31 14.95 -9.10
N ARG A 107 -13.14 15.19 -8.08
CA ARG A 107 -13.73 16.51 -7.80
C ARG A 107 -12.86 17.46 -6.99
N GLY A 108 -12.08 16.93 -6.02
CA GLY A 108 -11.10 17.71 -5.24
C GLY A 108 -9.98 18.31 -6.09
N ALA A 109 -9.98 17.96 -7.36
CA ALA A 109 -8.99 18.22 -8.38
C ALA A 109 -9.23 19.55 -9.15
N SER A 110 -10.23 20.34 -8.77
CA SER A 110 -10.60 21.61 -9.42
C SER A 110 -9.82 22.85 -8.93
N THR A 111 -8.94 22.72 -7.94
CA THR A 111 -8.06 23.81 -7.48
C THR A 111 -6.60 23.49 -7.78
N SER A 112 -5.95 24.39 -8.54
CA SER A 112 -4.51 24.44 -8.89
C SER A 112 -4.07 23.90 -10.27
N SER A 113 -4.51 24.57 -11.33
CA SER A 113 -3.66 24.82 -12.50
C SER A 113 -3.18 26.28 -12.42
N THR A 114 -2.16 26.52 -11.60
CA THR A 114 -1.31 27.71 -11.70
C THR A 114 0.12 27.25 -11.47
N ASN A 115 0.90 27.23 -12.55
CA ASN A 115 2.36 27.16 -12.62
C ASN A 115 3.11 27.12 -11.28
N ALA A 116 3.64 25.94 -10.92
CA ALA A 116 4.77 25.84 -10.01
C ALA A 116 6.01 25.40 -10.79
N THR A 117 6.67 26.40 -11.37
CA THR A 117 8.04 26.31 -11.86
C THR A 117 8.97 25.95 -10.70
N ARG A 118 9.88 24.98 -10.93
CA ARG A 118 11.17 24.75 -10.25
C ARG A 118 11.26 25.11 -8.75
N SER A 119 11.45 24.10 -7.90
CA SER A 119 12.69 23.99 -7.11
C SER A 119 12.71 22.65 -6.36
N GLY A 120 13.84 21.96 -6.43
CA GLY A 120 14.07 20.77 -5.62
C GLY A 120 14.05 21.12 -4.14
N ALA A 121 13.13 20.52 -3.40
CA ALA A 121 13.16 20.51 -1.95
C ALA A 121 13.25 19.06 -1.49
N MET A 122 14.42 18.71 -0.94
CA MET A 122 14.69 17.47 -0.22
C MET A 122 13.54 17.17 0.74
N LEU A 123 12.95 15.97 0.61
CA LEU A 123 12.14 15.39 1.66
C LEU A 123 13.09 15.01 2.82
N ARG A 124 13.24 15.91 3.81
CA ARG A 124 13.91 15.54 5.08
C ARG A 124 12.98 14.64 5.87
N CYS A 125 13.43 13.41 6.08
CA CYS A 125 12.93 12.54 7.13
C CYS A 125 13.15 13.22 8.48
N ALA A 126 12.08 13.55 9.20
CA ALA A 126 12.17 13.90 10.60
C ALA A 126 12.29 12.61 11.42
N SER A 127 13.49 12.37 11.98
CA SER A 127 13.69 11.40 13.07
C SER A 127 13.46 12.10 14.42
N PRO A 128 12.94 11.39 15.44
CA PRO A 128 12.68 11.96 16.76
C PRO A 128 13.99 12.04 17.57
N GLY A 129 14.27 13.21 18.15
CA GLY A 129 15.45 13.46 18.97
C GLY A 129 15.18 14.44 20.12
N THR A 130 14.84 13.85 21.26
CA THR A 130 15.38 14.08 22.63
C THR A 130 15.80 15.47 23.14
N THR A 131 15.49 15.66 24.44
CA THR A 131 15.98 16.58 25.51
C THR A 131 15.01 17.71 25.88
N ALA A 132 14.71 18.04 27.14
CA ALA A 132 15.37 17.82 28.43
C ALA A 132 14.33 17.73 29.58
N SER A 133 14.53 16.83 30.55
CA SER A 133 14.95 17.05 31.94
C SER A 133 13.86 17.55 32.92
N LEU A 134 13.65 16.80 33.99
CA LEU A 134 13.63 17.30 35.37
C LEU A 134 13.65 16.13 36.36
N SER A 135 14.56 16.28 37.32
CA SER A 135 14.99 15.38 38.36
C SER A 135 13.92 15.04 39.40
N SER A 136 14.00 13.83 39.99
CA SER A 136 14.09 13.68 41.45
C SER A 136 14.54 12.27 41.86
N SER A 137 15.53 12.27 42.73
CA SER A 137 16.21 11.14 43.34
C SER A 137 15.32 10.33 44.29
N ARG A 138 15.51 9.00 44.33
CA ARG A 138 15.61 8.24 45.59
C ARG A 138 16.25 6.87 45.38
N SER A 139 17.31 6.67 46.14
CA SER A 139 18.12 5.47 46.33
C SER A 139 17.37 4.42 47.14
N THR A 140 17.51 3.13 46.81
CA THR A 140 18.24 2.13 47.64
C THR A 140 18.05 0.68 47.16
N HIS A 141 19.17 -0.07 47.18
CA HIS A 141 19.33 -1.53 47.32
C HIS A 141 18.62 -2.51 46.36
N ARG A 142 19.39 -3.26 45.53
CA ARG A 142 19.85 -4.64 45.86
C ARG A 142 20.67 -5.29 44.73
N SER A 143 21.88 -5.71 45.11
CA SER A 143 22.58 -6.97 44.77
C SER A 143 22.64 -7.50 43.33
N ALA A 144 23.89 -7.63 42.88
CA ALA A 144 24.37 -8.40 41.75
C ALA A 144 24.00 -9.90 41.78
N SER A 145 23.80 -10.48 40.60
CA SER A 145 24.06 -11.90 40.33
C SER A 145 24.23 -12.14 38.83
N SER A 146 25.49 -12.36 38.45
CA SER A 146 25.97 -12.97 37.22
C SER A 146 25.23 -14.27 36.87
N LYS A 147 24.86 -14.46 35.60
CA LYS A 147 24.88 -15.78 34.94
C LYS A 147 24.87 -15.63 33.41
N ARG A 148 25.98 -16.06 32.82
CA ARG A 148 26.17 -16.32 31.39
C ARG A 148 25.24 -17.45 30.96
N GLY A 149 24.66 -17.34 29.77
CA GLY A 149 23.86 -18.40 29.15
C GLY A 149 23.77 -18.16 27.65
N THR A 150 24.79 -18.63 26.93
CA THR A 150 24.82 -18.75 25.47
C THR A 150 23.77 -19.77 25.02
N ALA A 151 22.77 -19.35 24.24
CA ALA A 151 21.85 -20.24 23.55
C ALA A 151 22.03 -20.11 22.04
N ARG A 152 22.65 -21.15 21.48
CA ARG A 152 22.88 -21.39 20.05
C ARG A 152 21.61 -22.03 19.50
N CYS A 153 20.90 -21.34 18.59
CA CYS A 153 19.69 -21.89 17.96
C CYS A 153 20.08 -22.48 16.59
N THR A 154 20.15 -23.80 16.52
CA THR A 154 20.33 -24.58 15.28
C THR A 154 19.01 -24.66 14.52
N THR A 155 18.98 -24.20 13.29
CA THR A 155 17.85 -24.40 12.36
C THR A 155 17.92 -25.81 11.76
N ALA A 156 17.00 -26.68 12.14
CA ALA A 156 16.73 -27.94 11.46
C ALA A 156 15.87 -27.67 10.22
N SER A 157 16.33 -28.13 9.06
CA SER A 157 15.60 -28.12 7.80
C SER A 157 14.58 -29.26 7.75
N SER A 158 13.31 -28.94 7.53
CA SER A 158 12.27 -29.94 7.23
C SER A 158 12.29 -30.32 5.74
N PRO A 159 12.12 -31.61 5.38
CA PRO A 159 12.08 -32.04 3.99
C PRO A 159 10.71 -31.81 3.33
N LYS A 160 10.76 -31.56 2.03
CA LYS A 160 9.67 -31.21 1.11
C LYS A 160 8.83 -32.47 0.75
N PRO A 161 7.49 -32.43 0.72
CA PRO A 161 6.68 -33.58 0.32
C PRO A 161 6.72 -33.79 -1.21
N SER A 162 6.92 -35.04 -1.62
CA SER A 162 6.92 -35.52 -3.01
C SER A 162 5.51 -35.64 -3.59
N ARG A 163 5.41 -35.38 -4.89
CA ARG A 163 4.18 -35.34 -5.70
C ARG A 163 3.79 -36.77 -6.14
N PRO A 164 2.52 -37.19 -6.08
CA PRO A 164 2.11 -38.50 -6.58
C PRO A 164 2.01 -38.52 -8.11
N THR A 165 2.56 -39.57 -8.72
CA THR A 165 2.46 -39.91 -10.14
C THR A 165 1.18 -40.71 -10.39
N SER A 166 0.28 -40.20 -11.23
CA SER A 166 -0.90 -40.93 -11.71
C SER A 166 -0.54 -41.79 -12.93
N SER A 167 -0.49 -43.10 -12.76
CA SER A 167 -0.50 -44.08 -13.85
C SER A 167 -1.95 -44.38 -14.24
N SER A 168 -2.31 -44.11 -15.49
CA SER A 168 -3.56 -44.57 -16.11
C SER A 168 -3.27 -45.85 -16.90
N SER A 169 -4.07 -46.89 -16.64
CA SER A 169 -4.12 -48.12 -17.44
C SER A 169 -5.39 -48.07 -18.28
N PRO A 170 -5.35 -48.39 -19.59
CA PRO A 170 -6.54 -48.54 -20.40
C PRO A 170 -7.09 -49.97 -20.28
N THR A 171 -8.40 -50.12 -20.15
CA THR A 171 -9.10 -51.39 -20.36
C THR A 171 -9.81 -51.34 -21.71
N ALA A 172 -9.54 -52.35 -22.53
CA ALA A 172 -10.29 -52.69 -23.73
C ALA A 172 -11.60 -53.41 -23.36
#